data_AF-A0A537WAS8-F1
#
_entry.id   AF-A0A537WAS8-F1
#
_cell.length_a   1.000
_cell.length_b   1.000
_cell.length_c   1.000
_cell.angle_alpha   90.00
_cell.angle_beta   90.00
_cell.angle_gamma   90.00
#
_symmetry.space_group_name_H-M   'P 1'
#
loop_
_entity.id
_entity.type
_entity.pdbx_description
1 polymer ?
#
loop_
_entity_poly.entity_id
_entity_poly.type
_entity_poly.pdbx_seq_one_letter_code
_entity_poly.pdbx_strand_id
1 'polypeptide(L)'
;VARRHGVSTSLLYNWRSAWKAAALAARATAVRPAEFVQLGVVADASGESSTVPMGVGAVSPRGAGLGLAERVGVIEIDLPDGVRVRVDSSVNEKALRRVLAALRGPG
;
A
#
# COMPACT_ATOMS: atom_id res chain seq x y z
N VAL A 1 -15.69 -20.92 11.28
CA VAL A 1 -15.06 -19.76 10.59
C VAL A 1 -15.59 -19.59 9.17
N ALA A 2 -15.35 -20.52 8.21
CA ALA A 2 -15.80 -20.38 6.81
C ALA A 2 -17.29 -19.96 6.67
N ARG A 3 -18.22 -20.76 7.21
CA ARG A 3 -19.67 -20.44 7.19
C ARG A 3 -20.04 -19.13 7.88
N ARG A 4 -19.32 -18.76 8.95
CA ARG A 4 -19.56 -17.51 9.69
C ARG A 4 -19.21 -16.27 8.86
N HIS A 5 -18.27 -16.41 7.92
CA HIS A 5 -17.82 -15.32 7.05
C HIS A 5 -18.29 -15.49 5.60
N GLY A 6 -19.22 -16.41 5.32
CA GLY A 6 -19.72 -16.65 3.96
C GLY A 6 -18.67 -17.19 2.97
N VAL A 7 -17.58 -17.78 3.47
CA VAL A 7 -16.48 -18.28 2.64
C VAL A 7 -16.54 -19.80 2.55
N SER A 8 -16.27 -20.36 1.37
CA SER A 8 -16.19 -21.82 1.19
C SER A 8 -15.01 -22.41 1.97
N THR A 9 -15.20 -23.62 2.51
CA THR A 9 -14.16 -24.32 3.28
C THR A 9 -12.90 -24.57 2.43
N SER A 10 -13.07 -24.87 1.13
CA SER A 10 -11.96 -25.07 0.20
C SER A 10 -11.09 -23.83 0.02
N LEU A 11 -11.67 -22.62 0.06
CA LEU A 11 -10.92 -21.37 -0.04
C LEU A 11 -9.99 -21.17 1.17
N LEU A 12 -10.48 -21.47 2.38
CA LEU A 12 -9.64 -21.43 3.58
C LEU A 12 -8.47 -22.41 3.51
N TYR A 13 -8.72 -23.63 3.01
CA TYR A 13 -7.64 -24.61 2.81
C TYR A 13 -6.63 -24.13 1.77
N ASN A 14 -7.10 -23.59 0.64
CA ASN A 14 -6.23 -23.07 -0.41
C ASN A 14 -5.34 -21.93 0.11
N TRP A 15 -5.92 -20.93 0.76
CA TRP A 15 -5.15 -19.82 1.34
C TRP A 15 -4.13 -20.28 2.37
N ARG A 16 -4.49 -21.22 3.23
CA ARG A 16 -3.57 -21.75 4.24
C ARG A 16 -2.41 -22.51 3.59
N SER A 17 -2.67 -23.25 2.51
CA SER A 17 -1.63 -23.92 1.72
C SER A 17 -0.74 -22.93 0.98
N ALA A 18 -1.32 -21.91 0.33
CA ALA A 18 -0.58 -20.86 -0.38
C ALA A 18 0.31 -20.06 0.57
N TRP A 19 -0.18 -19.72 1.77
CA TRP A 19 0.60 -19.01 2.78
C TRP A 19 1.80 -19.84 3.26
N LYS A 20 1.61 -21.15 3.49
CA LYS A 20 2.73 -22.05 3.85
C LYS A 20 3.76 -22.16 2.71
N ALA A 21 3.31 -22.25 1.47
CA ALA A 21 4.19 -22.31 0.31
C ALA A 21 5.00 -21.01 0.15
N ALA A 22 4.34 -19.86 0.30
CA ALA A 22 5.00 -18.55 0.28
C ALA A 22 5.99 -18.40 1.44
N ALA A 23 5.62 -18.85 2.65
CA ALA A 23 6.53 -18.85 3.79
C ALA A 23 7.77 -19.71 3.51
N LEU A 24 7.61 -20.92 2.95
CA LEU A 24 8.71 -21.80 2.59
C LEU A 24 9.63 -21.19 1.52
N ALA A 25 9.03 -20.60 0.47
CA ALA A 25 9.76 -19.89 -0.56
C ALA A 25 10.56 -18.72 0.01
N ALA A 26 9.98 -17.93 0.91
CA ALA A 26 10.66 -16.81 1.56
C ALA A 26 11.89 -17.26 2.39
N ARG A 27 11.86 -18.45 3.01
CA ARG A 27 13.03 -19.01 3.73
C ARG A 27 14.09 -19.54 2.76
N ALA A 28 13.67 -20.11 1.63
CA ALA A 28 14.59 -20.61 0.60
C ALA A 28 15.29 -19.47 -0.15
N THR A 29 14.59 -18.35 -0.34
CA THR A 29 15.11 -17.12 -0.97
C THR A 29 15.53 -16.08 0.07
N ALA A 30 15.83 -16.50 1.30
CA ALA A 30 16.32 -15.60 2.35
C ALA A 30 17.73 -15.10 2.00
N VAL A 31 17.80 -14.15 1.08
CA VAL A 31 18.85 -13.13 1.01
C VAL A 31 18.80 -12.37 2.33
N ARG A 32 19.96 -11.84 2.77
CA ARG A 32 20.08 -11.04 4.00
C ARG A 32 18.85 -10.12 4.19
N PRO A 33 18.38 -9.91 5.43
CA PRO A 33 17.25 -9.03 5.70
C PRO A 33 17.48 -7.71 4.97
N ALA A 34 16.51 -7.31 4.14
CA ALA A 34 16.60 -6.07 3.38
C ALA A 34 16.83 -4.93 4.37
N GLU A 35 18.05 -4.40 4.37
CA GLU A 35 18.40 -3.26 5.20
C GLU A 35 17.87 -1.99 4.55
N PHE A 36 17.28 -1.12 5.37
CA PHE A 36 16.87 0.19 4.88
C PHE A 36 18.12 1.01 4.59
N VAL A 37 18.36 1.30 3.32
CA VAL A 37 19.40 2.24 2.90
C VAL A 37 18.80 3.64 2.93
N GLN A 38 19.42 4.53 3.70
CA GLN A 38 19.00 5.92 3.76
C GLN A 38 19.41 6.62 2.46
N LEU A 39 18.42 7.11 1.72
CA LEU A 39 18.64 7.92 0.51
C LEU A 39 18.49 9.40 0.89
N GLY A 40 19.55 10.18 0.70
CA GLY A 40 19.52 11.64 0.85
C GLY A 40 18.95 12.30 -0.42
N VAL A 41 18.17 13.36 -0.25
CA VAL A 41 17.72 14.20 -1.37
C VAL A 41 18.78 15.26 -1.63
N VAL A 42 19.45 15.20 -2.79
CA VAL A 42 20.29 16.30 -3.25
C VAL A 42 19.35 17.36 -3.83
N ALA A 43 19.09 18.41 -3.06
CA ALA A 43 18.46 19.61 -3.61
C ALA A 43 19.50 20.31 -4.49
N ASP A 44 19.25 20.29 -5.79
CA ASP A 44 20.11 20.89 -6.80
C ASP A 44 20.02 22.43 -6.67
N ALA A 45 20.92 23.01 -5.86
CA ALA A 45 21.16 24.44 -5.87
C ALA A 45 22.10 24.75 -7.03
N SER A 46 21.52 24.79 -8.23
CA SER A 46 22.04 25.43 -9.45
C SER A 46 23.57 25.46 -9.60
N GLY A 47 24.08 24.50 -10.36
CA GLY A 47 25.25 24.71 -11.21
C GLY A 47 26.54 24.09 -10.69
N GLU A 48 26.77 22.82 -11.03
CA GLU A 48 27.98 22.33 -11.74
C GLU A 48 27.96 20.80 -11.81
N SER A 49 28.16 20.29 -13.02
CA SER A 49 27.93 18.92 -13.48
C SER A 49 28.59 17.80 -12.66
N SER A 50 27.86 16.70 -12.47
CA SER A 50 28.49 15.37 -12.46
C SER A 50 27.54 14.30 -13.02
N THR A 51 27.75 13.99 -14.29
CA THR A 51 27.14 12.88 -15.03
C THR A 51 27.63 11.54 -14.50
N VAL A 52 26.71 10.66 -14.10
CA VAL A 52 26.95 9.21 -14.01
C VAL A 52 25.98 8.48 -14.95
N PRO A 53 26.45 7.48 -15.72
CA PRO A 53 25.64 6.87 -16.77
C PRO A 53 24.58 5.95 -16.17
N MET A 54 23.31 6.20 -16.49
CA MET A 54 22.23 5.27 -16.19
C MET A 54 22.36 4.04 -17.09
N GLY A 55 22.69 2.90 -16.48
CA GLY A 55 22.48 1.59 -17.08
C GLY A 55 20.99 1.36 -17.32
N VAL A 56 20.63 1.18 -18.59
CA VAL A 56 19.27 0.83 -19.03
C VAL A 56 18.97 -0.59 -18.54
N GLY A 57 18.00 -0.71 -17.64
CA GLY A 57 17.49 -2.00 -17.14
C GLY A 57 16.00 -1.89 -16.83
N ALA A 58 15.20 -2.37 -17.77
CA ALA A 58 13.75 -2.32 -17.85
C ALA A 58 12.99 -2.67 -16.55
N VAL A 59 11.81 -2.05 -16.37
CA VAL A 59 10.49 -2.70 -16.54
C VAL A 59 9.42 -1.76 -15.98
N SER A 60 8.51 -1.32 -16.85
CA SER A 60 7.17 -0.89 -16.42
C SER A 60 6.26 -2.13 -16.31
N PRO A 61 5.38 -2.16 -15.32
CA PRO A 61 3.97 -2.15 -15.68
C PRO A 61 3.18 -1.10 -14.90
N ARG A 62 2.47 -0.27 -15.67
CA ARG A 62 1.21 0.42 -15.40
C ARG A 62 0.69 0.43 -13.95
N GLY A 63 0.58 1.65 -13.42
CA GLY A 63 -0.53 2.05 -12.54
C GLY A 63 -0.16 2.38 -11.10
N ALA A 64 0.39 3.57 -10.85
CA ALA A 64 0.15 4.41 -9.66
C ALA A 64 1.13 5.60 -9.67
N GLY A 65 1.05 6.42 -10.71
CA GLY A 65 1.79 7.67 -10.80
C GLY A 65 1.10 8.78 -10.01
N LEU A 66 0.94 8.62 -8.70
CA LEU A 66 0.80 9.76 -7.80
C LEU A 66 2.01 9.68 -6.88
N GLY A 67 2.87 10.69 -6.96
CA GLY A 67 4.20 10.70 -6.35
C GLY A 67 4.13 10.34 -4.87
N LEU A 68 5.16 9.67 -4.37
CA LEU A 68 5.31 9.29 -2.96
C LEU A 68 5.05 10.47 -2.00
N ALA A 69 5.29 11.71 -2.45
CA ALA A 69 5.00 12.95 -1.73
C ALA A 69 3.49 13.20 -1.47
N GLU A 70 2.60 12.77 -2.36
CA GLU A 70 1.15 12.95 -2.22
C GLU A 70 0.52 11.91 -1.27
N ARG A 71 1.26 10.85 -0.93
CA ARG A 71 0.80 9.77 -0.03
C ARG A 71 1.08 10.04 1.45
N VAL A 72 1.86 11.06 1.79
CA VAL A 72 2.14 11.39 3.19
C VAL A 72 0.91 12.07 3.79
N GLY A 73 0.20 11.36 4.67
CA GLY A 73 -0.98 11.90 5.36
C GLY A 73 -2.32 11.56 4.72
N VAL A 74 -2.36 10.70 3.70
CA VAL A 74 -3.62 10.19 3.15
C VAL A 74 -4.03 8.89 3.86
N ILE A 75 -5.25 8.86 4.39
CA ILE A 75 -5.89 7.70 5.01
C ILE A 75 -6.96 7.17 4.05
N GLU A 76 -6.91 5.87 3.77
CA GLU A 76 -7.94 5.16 3.01
C GLU A 76 -8.74 4.25 3.96
N ILE A 77 -10.06 4.33 3.89
CA ILE A 77 -10.98 3.52 4.71
C ILE A 77 -11.91 2.77 3.77
N ASP A 78 -11.81 1.44 3.78
CA ASP A 78 -12.73 0.54 3.06
C ASP A 78 -13.93 0.19 3.96
N LEU A 79 -15.14 0.42 3.47
CA LEU A 79 -16.39 0.10 4.18
C LEU A 79 -16.97 -1.24 3.68
N PRO A 80 -17.82 -1.92 4.49
CA PRO A 80 -18.42 -3.22 4.15
C PRO A 80 -19.34 -3.20 2.92
N ASP A 81 -19.85 -2.03 2.55
CA ASP A 81 -20.68 -1.79 1.37
C ASP A 81 -19.87 -1.64 0.07
N GLY A 82 -18.53 -1.69 0.17
CA GLY A 82 -17.61 -1.52 -0.96
C GLY A 82 -17.27 -0.06 -1.27
N VAL A 83 -17.76 0.90 -0.48
CA VAL A 83 -17.37 2.30 -0.60
C VAL A 83 -15.98 2.51 -0.01
N ARG A 84 -15.15 3.28 -0.70
CA ARG A 84 -13.82 3.70 -0.23
C ARG A 84 -13.80 5.19 0.07
N VAL A 85 -13.40 5.54 1.28
CA VAL A 85 -13.21 6.94 1.70
C VAL A 85 -11.73 7.26 1.70
N ARG A 86 -11.35 8.32 0.99
CA ARG A 86 -10.00 8.89 0.98
C ARG A 86 -9.99 10.21 1.72
N VAL A 87 -9.03 10.38 2.62
CA VAL A 87 -8.94 11.53 3.50
C VAL A 87 -7.49 12.00 3.56
N ASP A 88 -7.24 13.29 3.37
CA ASP A 88 -5.90 13.85 3.55
C ASP A 88 -5.66 14.33 5.00
N SER A 89 -4.47 14.87 5.25
CA SER A 89 -4.03 15.33 6.57
C SER A 89 -4.71 16.62 7.07
N SER A 90 -5.46 17.31 6.21
CA SER A 90 -6.18 18.55 6.56
C SER A 90 -7.54 18.30 7.20
N VAL A 91 -8.03 17.05 7.17
CA VAL A 91 -9.35 16.70 7.70
C VAL A 91 -9.31 16.47 9.21
N ASN A 92 -10.15 17.22 9.93
CA ASN A 92 -10.32 17.07 11.37
C ASN A 92 -11.38 16.02 11.76
N GLU A 93 -11.38 15.63 13.03
CA GLU A 93 -12.28 14.62 13.59
C GLU A 93 -13.76 14.94 13.31
N LYS A 94 -14.18 16.21 13.49
CA LYS A 94 -15.59 16.61 13.33
C LYS A 94 -16.06 16.46 11.88
N ALA A 95 -15.21 16.82 10.92
CA ALA A 95 -15.49 16.64 9.51
C ALA A 95 -15.58 15.15 9.14
N LEU A 96 -14.59 14.35 9.58
CA LEU A 96 -14.58 12.91 9.32
C LEU A 96 -15.80 12.20 9.92
N ARG A 97 -16.19 12.55 11.16
CA ARG A 97 -17.37 12.00 11.83
C ARG A 97 -18.67 12.29 11.07
N ARG A 98 -18.81 13.47 10.48
CA ARG A 98 -20.00 13.81 9.64
C ARG A 98 -20.05 12.98 8.37
N VAL A 99 -18.91 12.79 7.70
CA VAL A 99 -18.81 11.96 6.50
C VAL A 99 -19.19 10.52 6.83
N LEU A 100 -18.61 9.93 7.88
CA LEU A 100 -18.91 8.56 8.29
C LEU A 100 -20.38 8.38 8.73
N ALA A 101 -20.98 9.40 9.35
CA ALA A 101 -22.40 9.37 9.69
C ALA A 101 -23.31 9.39 8.45
N ALA A 102 -22.97 10.19 7.43
CA ALA A 102 -23.72 10.23 6.18
C ALA A 102 -23.62 8.90 5.41
N LEU A 103 -22.44 8.25 5.44
CA LEU A 103 -22.21 6.97 4.77
C LEU A 103 -22.90 5.78 5.46
N ARG A 104 -23.17 5.85 6.77
CA ARG A 104 -23.93 4.82 7.49
C ARG A 104 -25.43 4.78 7.11
N GLY A 105 -25.93 5.78 6.38
CA GLY A 105 -27.36 5.93 6.08
C GLY A 105 -28.21 6.28 7.32
N PRO A 106 -29.48 6.70 7.16
CA PRO A 106 -30.41 6.76 8.28
C PRO A 106 -30.64 5.34 8.78
N GLY A 107 -30.34 5.09 10.06
CA GLY A 107 -30.66 3.83 10.72
C GLY A 107 -32.14 3.58 10.87
#